data_AF-A0A8C5FUJ0-F1
#
_entry.id   AF-A0A8C5FUJ0-F1
#
_cell.length_a   1.000
_cell.length_b   1.000
_cell.length_c   1.000
_cell.angle_alpha   90.00
_cell.angle_beta   90.00
_cell.angle_gamma   90.00
#
_symmetry.space_group_name_H-M   'P 1'
#
loop_
_entity.id
_entity.type
_entity.pdbx_description
1 polymer ?
#
loop_
_entity_poly.entity_id
_entity_poly.type
_entity_poly.pdbx_seq_one_letter_code
_entity_poly.pdbx_strand_id
1 'polypeptide(L)'
;MIATVWNRATAEQINACQDGNYTVNGKTCCLCAAGQLLTKECEVNPEDRDCEFCEPGRTYNNKPNSETFCEQCTSCTQPNANLEVKEECTTAKDTACRCKQGYFCLSEPCISCNPCNKCEELGVKNSCTGTKDTVCKERNGNFSKLIPDIASLVGWGDMRNIAMADGFKKTILDNIQQNNPKQAEEQTISLLTEWEEKHGREAARMLMKALLKNNKNSKAQALQGIIRSDRSNKPASATP
;
A
#
# COMPACT_ATOMS: atom_id res chain seq x y z
N MET A 1 -27.75 -7.93 -78.10
CA MET A 1 -28.39 -8.43 -76.86
C MET A 1 -27.30 -8.95 -75.94
N ILE A 2 -27.17 -8.33 -74.75
CA ILE A 2 -26.73 -8.86 -73.43
C ILE A 2 -25.44 -9.70 -73.35
N ALA A 3 -24.52 -9.52 -72.39
CA ALA A 3 -24.47 -8.72 -71.18
C ALA A 3 -23.00 -8.55 -70.76
N THR A 4 -22.75 -7.42 -70.10
CA THR A 4 -21.55 -7.01 -69.37
C THR A 4 -21.05 -8.05 -68.37
N VAL A 5 -19.75 -8.34 -68.39
CA VAL A 5 -19.01 -8.82 -67.21
C VAL A 5 -17.92 -7.82 -66.91
N TRP A 6 -18.21 -6.86 -66.03
CA TRP A 6 -17.19 -6.21 -65.22
C TRP A 6 -17.67 -6.35 -63.79
N ASN A 7 -16.90 -7.11 -63.02
CA ASN A 7 -17.18 -7.46 -61.64
C ASN A 7 -17.49 -6.20 -60.83
N ARG A 8 -18.64 -6.20 -60.17
CA ARG A 8 -18.88 -5.35 -59.00
C ARG A 8 -17.94 -5.84 -57.91
N ALA A 9 -16.74 -5.25 -57.86
CA ALA A 9 -16.02 -5.18 -56.60
C ALA A 9 -16.86 -4.27 -55.70
N THR A 10 -17.43 -4.89 -54.67
CA THR A 10 -18.22 -4.27 -53.62
C THR A 10 -17.46 -3.07 -53.04
N ALA A 11 -18.19 -1.97 -52.78
CA ALA A 11 -17.71 -0.80 -52.05
C ALA A 11 -17.51 -1.14 -50.56
N GLU A 12 -16.63 -2.11 -50.30
CA GLU A 12 -16.48 -2.77 -49.01
C GLU A 12 -14.99 -3.08 -48.81
N GLN A 13 -14.17 -2.03 -48.85
CA GLN A 13 -12.78 -2.07 -48.39
C GLN A 13 -12.23 -0.68 -48.02
N ILE A 14 -13.01 0.13 -47.29
CA ILE A 14 -12.50 1.36 -46.67
C ILE A 14 -12.33 1.08 -45.16
N ASN A 15 -11.25 0.38 -44.83
CA ASN A 15 -10.61 0.58 -43.54
C ASN A 15 -9.32 1.37 -43.85
N ALA A 16 -9.51 2.61 -44.32
CA ALA A 16 -8.46 3.39 -44.99
C ALA A 16 -7.45 4.05 -44.05
N CYS A 17 -7.72 4.10 -42.73
CA CYS A 17 -6.83 4.76 -41.79
C CYS A 17 -6.28 3.75 -40.78
N GLN A 18 -4.97 3.52 -40.79
CA GLN A 18 -4.29 2.60 -39.88
C GLN A 18 -4.49 2.99 -38.41
N ASP A 19 -4.42 4.28 -38.10
CA ASP A 19 -4.46 4.82 -36.73
C ASP A 19 -5.83 5.36 -36.32
N GLY A 20 -6.87 5.07 -37.11
CA GLY A 20 -8.24 5.54 -36.89
C GLY A 20 -8.56 6.85 -37.63
N ASN A 21 -9.77 7.37 -37.39
CA ASN A 21 -10.30 8.52 -38.13
C ASN A 21 -10.94 9.55 -37.19
N TYR A 22 -11.13 10.77 -37.71
CA TYR A 22 -11.90 11.84 -37.10
C TYR A 22 -12.76 12.53 -38.16
N THR A 23 -13.84 13.19 -37.73
CA THR A 23 -14.74 13.89 -38.64
C THR A 23 -14.59 15.40 -38.48
N VAL A 24 -14.35 16.10 -39.57
CA VAL A 24 -14.28 17.57 -39.62
C VAL A 24 -15.08 18.08 -40.81
N ASN A 25 -15.96 19.06 -40.59
CA ASN A 25 -16.82 19.63 -41.63
C ASN A 25 -17.59 18.59 -42.48
N GLY A 26 -18.03 17.49 -41.87
CA GLY A 26 -18.75 16.39 -42.55
C GLY A 26 -17.86 15.46 -43.40
N LYS A 27 -16.53 15.65 -43.39
CA LYS A 27 -15.55 14.80 -44.05
C LYS A 27 -14.85 13.90 -43.02
N THR A 28 -14.52 12.68 -43.43
CA THR A 28 -13.77 11.73 -42.60
C THR A 28 -12.29 11.80 -42.97
N CYS A 29 -11.46 12.18 -42.00
CA CYS A 29 -10.02 12.28 -42.12
C CYS A 29 -9.33 11.20 -41.27
N CYS A 30 -8.14 10.77 -41.67
CA CYS A 30 -7.31 9.87 -40.88
C CYS A 30 -6.59 10.62 -39.77
N LEU A 31 -6.54 10.04 -38.57
CA LEU A 31 -5.79 10.59 -37.44
C LEU A 31 -4.28 10.65 -37.75
N CYS A 32 -3.59 11.58 -37.10
CA CYS A 32 -2.14 11.53 -36.97
C CYS A 32 -1.76 10.40 -36.00
N ALA A 33 -0.62 9.76 -36.21
CA ALA A 33 -0.18 8.65 -35.37
C ALA A 33 0.23 9.15 -33.96
N ALA A 34 0.39 8.23 -33.02
CA ALA A 34 0.96 8.56 -31.72
C ALA A 34 2.34 9.21 -31.90
N GLY A 35 2.57 10.27 -31.13
CA GLY A 35 3.74 11.12 -31.18
C GLY A 35 3.80 12.12 -32.32
N GLN A 36 2.67 12.35 -32.97
CA GLN A 36 2.48 13.42 -33.94
C GLN A 36 1.38 14.39 -33.51
N LEU A 37 1.42 15.59 -34.08
CA LEU A 37 0.34 16.57 -34.08
C LEU A 37 -0.14 16.82 -35.52
N LEU A 38 -1.37 17.29 -35.66
CA LEU A 38 -1.96 17.74 -36.92
C LEU A 38 -1.52 19.17 -37.23
N THR A 39 -0.90 19.39 -38.39
CA THR A 39 -0.53 20.73 -38.86
C THR A 39 -1.44 21.21 -39.98
N LYS A 40 -2.07 20.29 -40.72
CA LYS A 40 -3.06 20.60 -41.76
C LYS A 40 -4.17 19.54 -41.79
N GLU A 41 -5.43 19.99 -41.78
CA GLU A 41 -6.59 19.12 -41.95
C GLU A 41 -6.67 18.51 -43.35
N CYS A 42 -7.37 17.37 -43.47
CA CYS A 42 -7.62 16.75 -44.76
C CYS A 42 -8.63 17.55 -45.60
N GLU A 43 -8.42 17.61 -46.92
CA GLU A 43 -9.25 18.40 -47.83
C GLU A 43 -10.20 17.53 -48.66
N VAL A 44 -9.67 16.52 -49.35
CA VAL A 44 -10.45 15.67 -50.27
C VAL A 44 -10.26 14.20 -49.92
N ASN A 45 -9.02 13.78 -49.68
CA ASN A 45 -8.68 12.41 -49.35
C ASN A 45 -8.50 12.25 -47.84
N PRO A 46 -8.96 11.17 -47.19
CA PRO A 46 -8.78 10.97 -45.76
C PRO A 46 -7.31 11.04 -45.29
N GLU A 47 -6.35 10.70 -46.15
CA GLU A 47 -4.91 10.70 -45.84
C GLU A 47 -4.15 11.98 -46.25
N ASP A 48 -4.79 12.98 -46.89
CA ASP A 48 -4.09 14.20 -47.35
C ASP A 48 -3.86 15.27 -46.26
N ARG A 49 -4.17 14.93 -45.01
CA ARG A 49 -3.76 15.68 -43.82
C ARG A 49 -2.24 15.67 -43.64
N ASP A 50 -1.70 16.75 -43.06
CA ASP A 50 -0.29 16.84 -42.69
C ASP A 50 -0.12 16.65 -41.18
N CYS A 51 0.86 15.82 -40.81
CA CYS A 51 1.21 15.53 -39.43
C CYS A 51 2.71 15.74 -39.22
N GLU A 52 3.07 16.30 -38.06
CA GLU A 52 4.47 16.48 -37.65
C GLU A 52 4.74 15.78 -36.33
N PHE A 53 5.97 15.31 -36.11
CA PHE A 53 6.35 14.70 -34.84
C PHE A 53 6.46 15.73 -33.73
N CYS A 54 6.08 15.31 -32.52
CA CYS A 54 6.38 16.06 -31.30
C CYS A 54 7.89 16.22 -31.09
N GLU A 55 8.29 17.14 -30.21
CA GLU A 55 9.69 17.41 -29.93
C GLU A 55 10.26 16.38 -28.94
N PRO A 56 11.25 15.55 -29.33
CA PRO A 56 11.80 14.51 -28.46
C PRO A 56 12.30 15.05 -27.13
N GLY A 57 11.86 14.44 -26.02
CA GLY A 57 12.24 14.84 -24.67
C GLY A 57 11.57 16.12 -24.16
N ARG A 58 10.69 16.76 -24.94
CA ARG A 58 9.97 17.97 -24.53
C ARG A 58 8.46 17.86 -24.62
N THR A 59 7.95 17.30 -25.73
CA THR A 59 6.52 17.13 -25.93
C THR A 59 6.18 15.75 -26.48
N TYR A 60 4.94 15.33 -26.23
CA TYR A 60 4.46 14.02 -26.63
C TYR A 60 2.96 14.03 -26.94
N ASN A 61 2.50 13.02 -27.69
CA ASN A 61 1.09 12.65 -27.80
C ASN A 61 1.00 11.12 -27.73
N ASN A 62 0.37 10.57 -26.70
CA ASN A 62 0.43 9.12 -26.42
C ASN A 62 -0.51 8.26 -27.28
N LYS A 63 -1.38 8.88 -28.05
CA LYS A 63 -2.42 8.23 -28.87
C LYS A 63 -2.51 8.89 -30.24
N PRO A 64 -3.03 8.16 -31.23
CA PRO A 64 -3.49 8.78 -32.46
C PRO A 64 -4.48 9.90 -32.19
N ASN A 65 -4.32 11.03 -32.87
CA ASN A 65 -5.02 12.27 -32.54
C ASN A 65 -5.21 13.18 -33.77
N SER A 66 -6.04 14.20 -33.60
CA SER A 66 -6.24 15.32 -34.53
C SER A 66 -5.91 16.65 -33.85
N GLU A 67 -5.06 16.63 -32.83
CA GLU A 67 -4.70 17.80 -32.03
C GLU A 67 -3.65 18.63 -32.76
N THR A 68 -3.72 19.95 -32.66
CA THR A 68 -2.76 20.87 -33.29
C THR A 68 -1.56 21.20 -32.40
N PHE A 69 -1.42 20.48 -31.28
CA PHE A 69 -0.34 20.64 -30.32
C PHE A 69 0.07 19.27 -29.73
N CYS A 70 1.26 19.23 -29.16
CA CYS A 70 1.70 18.11 -28.33
C CYS A 70 1.69 18.52 -26.85
N GLU A 71 1.36 17.59 -25.97
CA GLU A 71 1.42 17.79 -24.53
C GLU A 71 2.88 17.94 -24.05
N GLN A 72 3.12 18.71 -22.99
CA GLN A 72 4.44 18.81 -22.39
C GLN A 72 4.75 17.57 -21.56
N CYS A 73 5.99 17.07 -21.66
CA CYS A 73 6.42 15.95 -20.84
C CYS A 73 6.41 16.31 -19.35
N THR A 74 5.96 15.38 -18.51
CA THR A 74 6.03 15.45 -17.06
C THR A 74 7.48 15.57 -16.60
N SER A 75 7.77 16.50 -15.70
CA SER A 75 9.06 16.57 -15.01
C SER A 75 9.05 15.63 -13.80
N CYS A 76 10.19 15.02 -13.46
CA CYS A 76 10.36 14.29 -12.19
C CYS A 76 11.28 15.03 -11.20
N THR A 77 11.61 16.29 -11.50
CA THR A 77 12.57 17.09 -10.71
C THR A 77 11.88 18.16 -9.86
N GLN A 78 10.58 18.02 -9.60
CA GLN A 78 9.86 18.96 -8.75
C GLN A 78 10.55 19.05 -7.37
N PRO A 79 10.76 20.27 -6.85
CA PRO A 79 11.34 20.45 -5.52
C PRO A 79 10.53 19.68 -4.48
N ASN A 80 11.22 18.95 -3.59
CA ASN A 80 10.64 18.22 -2.46
C ASN A 80 9.67 17.07 -2.80
N ALA A 81 9.42 16.75 -4.08
CA ALA A 81 8.55 15.63 -4.45
C ALA A 81 9.22 14.25 -4.29
N ASN A 82 10.56 14.21 -4.17
CA ASN A 82 11.37 13.00 -4.03
C ASN A 82 11.15 11.97 -5.16
N LEU A 83 10.97 12.49 -6.38
CA LEU A 83 10.81 11.71 -7.61
C LEU A 83 12.14 11.57 -8.37
N GLU A 84 12.23 10.53 -9.20
CA GLU A 84 13.27 10.33 -10.19
C GLU A 84 12.66 9.75 -11.47
N VAL A 85 13.35 9.95 -12.60
CA VAL A 85 12.92 9.41 -13.90
C VAL A 85 13.04 7.89 -13.88
N LYS A 86 11.94 7.21 -14.18
CA LYS A 86 11.90 5.76 -14.43
C LYS A 86 12.04 5.48 -15.93
N GLU A 87 11.30 6.21 -16.74
CA GLU A 87 11.31 6.10 -18.21
C GLU A 87 11.33 7.51 -18.80
N GLU A 88 12.23 7.73 -19.75
CA GLU A 88 12.42 9.02 -20.42
C GLU A 88 11.25 9.33 -21.35
N CYS A 89 10.94 10.63 -21.51
CA CYS A 89 9.94 11.08 -22.46
C CYS A 89 10.36 10.79 -23.91
N THR A 90 9.41 10.37 -24.73
CA THR A 90 9.56 10.21 -26.18
C THR A 90 8.44 10.96 -26.88
N THR A 91 8.50 11.11 -28.20
CA THR A 91 7.42 11.77 -28.94
C THR A 91 6.06 11.08 -28.71
N ALA A 92 6.02 9.77 -28.50
CA ALA A 92 4.78 9.01 -28.31
C ALA A 92 4.49 8.60 -26.86
N LYS A 93 5.31 9.00 -25.87
CA LYS A 93 5.14 8.60 -24.46
C LYS A 93 5.64 9.68 -23.51
N ASP A 94 4.83 9.98 -22.49
CA ASP A 94 5.24 10.85 -21.40
C ASP A 94 6.40 10.26 -20.59
N THR A 95 7.08 11.12 -19.82
CA THR A 95 8.00 10.70 -18.76
C THR A 95 7.25 9.89 -17.71
N ALA A 96 7.76 8.71 -17.36
CA ALA A 96 7.29 7.99 -16.18
C ALA A 96 8.17 8.32 -14.98
N CYS A 97 7.58 8.85 -13.90
CA CYS A 97 8.28 9.10 -12.65
C CYS A 97 8.12 7.92 -11.67
N ARG A 98 9.11 7.75 -10.79
CA ARG A 98 9.03 6.88 -9.61
C ARG A 98 9.60 7.56 -8.38
N CYS A 99 9.29 7.05 -7.20
CA CYS A 99 9.92 7.52 -5.96
C CYS A 99 11.41 7.15 -5.91
N LYS A 100 12.23 8.09 -5.40
CA LYS A 100 13.63 7.82 -5.05
C LYS A 100 13.73 6.72 -4.00
N GLN A 101 14.90 6.10 -3.91
CA GLN A 101 15.18 5.10 -2.88
C GLN A 101 14.92 5.66 -1.47
N GLY A 102 14.19 4.89 -0.66
CA GLY A 102 13.79 5.31 0.69
C GLY A 102 12.51 6.15 0.75
N TYR A 103 11.76 6.24 -0.36
CA TYR A 103 10.46 6.90 -0.43
C TYR A 103 9.40 6.02 -1.10
N PHE A 104 8.12 6.28 -0.81
CA PHE A 104 6.96 5.61 -1.39
C PHE A 104 5.82 6.59 -1.68
N CYS A 105 4.97 6.29 -2.66
CA CYS A 105 3.74 7.03 -2.93
C CYS A 105 2.49 6.20 -2.61
N LEU A 106 1.35 6.86 -2.38
CA LEU A 106 0.08 6.21 -2.04
C LEU A 106 -0.84 5.99 -3.25
N SER A 107 -0.49 6.55 -4.40
CA SER A 107 -1.27 6.51 -5.64
C SER A 107 -0.35 6.39 -6.85
N GLU A 108 -0.78 5.65 -7.87
CA GLU A 108 -0.13 5.63 -9.18
C GLU A 108 -0.93 6.47 -10.20
N PRO A 109 -0.26 7.33 -11.00
CA PRO A 109 1.17 7.62 -10.99
C PRO A 109 1.62 8.40 -9.74
N CYS A 110 2.88 8.24 -9.33
CA CYS A 110 3.42 8.97 -8.17
C CYS A 110 3.58 10.47 -8.52
N ILE A 111 2.85 11.35 -7.83
CA ILE A 111 2.99 12.82 -7.95
C ILE A 111 3.91 13.39 -6.86
N SER A 112 3.97 12.73 -5.71
CA SER A 112 4.84 13.07 -4.58
C SER A 112 5.10 11.82 -3.74
N CYS A 113 6.28 11.75 -3.13
CA CYS A 113 6.73 10.58 -2.39
C CYS A 113 7.06 10.90 -0.93
N ASN A 114 6.52 10.08 -0.05
CA ASN A 114 6.70 10.13 1.39
C ASN A 114 7.94 9.31 1.79
N PRO A 115 8.72 9.73 2.79
CA PRO A 115 9.83 8.93 3.31
C PRO A 115 9.30 7.63 3.91
N CYS A 116 10.00 6.52 3.67
CA CYS A 116 9.65 5.24 4.25
C CYS A 116 9.88 5.24 5.76
N ASN A 117 9.02 4.51 6.47
CA ASN A 117 9.19 4.26 7.89
C ASN A 117 10.48 3.48 8.17
N LYS A 118 11.11 3.80 9.30
CA LYS A 118 12.29 3.10 9.82
C LYS A 118 11.85 2.15 10.92
N CYS A 119 12.18 0.87 10.75
CA CYS A 119 12.01 -0.12 11.81
C CYS A 119 13.28 -0.11 12.63
N GLU A 120 13.24 0.50 13.82
CA GLU A 120 14.32 0.53 14.81
C GLU A 120 14.67 -0.91 15.25
N GLU A 121 14.62 -1.23 16.55
CA GLU A 121 14.98 -2.56 17.06
C GLU A 121 14.00 -3.69 16.68
N LEU A 122 12.83 -3.36 16.11
CA LEU A 122 11.82 -4.35 15.73
C LEU A 122 12.24 -5.18 14.52
N GLY A 123 13.05 -4.60 13.63
CA GLY A 123 13.35 -5.18 12.33
C GLY A 123 12.19 -5.08 11.32
N VAL A 124 12.52 -5.26 10.05
CA VAL A 124 11.59 -5.09 8.91
C VAL A 124 10.79 -6.38 8.67
N LYS A 125 9.47 -6.26 8.52
CA LYS A 125 8.57 -7.35 8.07
C LYS A 125 8.43 -7.32 6.55
N ASN A 126 8.08 -6.16 5.99
CA ASN A 126 8.11 -5.91 4.54
C ASN A 126 8.94 -4.67 4.29
N SER A 127 9.92 -4.78 3.38
CA SER A 127 10.74 -3.64 2.97
C SER A 127 9.93 -2.62 2.21
N CYS A 128 10.32 -1.36 2.31
CA CYS A 128 9.75 -0.30 1.51
C CYS A 128 9.92 -0.57 0.01
N THR A 129 8.95 -0.13 -0.78
CA THR A 129 8.97 -0.11 -2.24
C THR A 129 8.49 1.26 -2.73
N GLY A 130 8.63 1.56 -4.03
CA GLY A 130 8.20 2.86 -4.57
C GLY A 130 6.72 3.20 -4.36
N THR A 131 5.87 2.21 -4.06
CA THR A 131 4.42 2.41 -3.85
C THR A 131 3.88 1.82 -2.55
N LYS A 132 4.77 1.32 -1.67
CA LYS A 132 4.38 0.74 -0.38
C LYS A 132 5.41 1.09 0.68
N ASP A 133 4.92 1.58 1.81
CA ASP A 133 5.75 1.87 2.97
C ASP A 133 6.40 0.61 3.57
N THR A 134 7.46 0.82 4.37
CA THR A 134 8.02 -0.21 5.24
C THR A 134 6.98 -0.68 6.25
N VAL A 135 6.82 -2.00 6.38
CA VAL A 135 6.06 -2.60 7.48
C VAL A 135 7.04 -3.18 8.48
N CYS A 136 6.96 -2.76 9.73
CA CYS A 136 7.81 -3.29 10.80
C CYS A 136 7.28 -4.60 11.37
N LYS A 137 8.19 -5.42 11.90
CA LYS A 137 7.78 -6.58 12.71
C LYS A 137 7.03 -6.05 13.93
N GLU A 138 5.98 -6.77 14.28
CA GLU A 138 5.17 -6.44 15.45
C GLU A 138 5.99 -6.66 16.72
N ARG A 139 5.68 -5.92 17.79
CA ARG A 139 6.16 -6.25 19.14
C ARG A 139 5.44 -7.54 19.60
N ASN A 140 5.81 -8.67 19.02
CA ASN A 140 5.29 -9.97 19.39
C ASN A 140 5.99 -10.46 20.66
N GLY A 141 5.36 -10.25 21.80
CA GLY A 141 5.06 -11.39 22.66
C GLY A 141 3.58 -11.69 22.40
N ASN A 142 3.25 -12.87 21.88
CA ASN A 142 1.85 -13.26 21.75
C ASN A 142 1.34 -13.40 23.17
N PHE A 143 0.58 -12.41 23.68
CA PHE A 143 0.24 -12.30 25.10
C PHE A 143 -0.39 -13.61 25.58
N SER A 144 -1.27 -14.20 24.77
CA SER A 144 -1.82 -15.56 24.90
C SER A 144 -0.80 -16.66 25.24
N LYS A 145 0.35 -16.70 24.55
CA LYS A 145 1.41 -17.69 24.80
C LYS A 145 2.12 -17.47 26.13
N LEU A 146 2.17 -16.22 26.58
CA LEU A 146 2.81 -15.82 27.81
C LEU A 146 1.86 -15.88 29.00
N ILE A 147 0.55 -16.06 28.79
CA ILE A 147 -0.45 -16.08 29.88
C ILE A 147 -0.06 -17.00 31.04
N PRO A 148 0.43 -18.26 30.81
CA PRO A 148 0.83 -19.12 31.93
C PRO A 148 1.96 -18.52 32.78
N ASP A 149 3.05 -18.05 32.13
CA ASP A 149 4.20 -17.46 32.82
C ASP A 149 3.83 -16.15 33.53
N ILE A 150 2.97 -15.34 32.88
CA ILE A 150 2.46 -14.08 33.43
C ILE A 150 1.53 -14.35 34.63
N ALA A 151 0.70 -15.41 34.56
CA ALA A 151 -0.21 -15.78 35.63
C ALA A 151 0.55 -16.16 36.90
N SER A 152 1.60 -16.96 36.76
CA SER A 152 2.51 -17.34 37.84
C SER A 152 3.21 -16.11 38.46
N LEU A 153 3.64 -15.16 37.63
CA LEU A 153 4.32 -13.94 38.07
C LEU A 153 3.38 -12.93 38.77
N VAL A 154 2.24 -12.63 38.16
CA VAL A 154 1.32 -11.58 38.61
C VAL A 154 0.47 -12.08 39.77
N GLY A 155 -0.15 -13.24 39.62
CA GLY A 155 -1.06 -13.83 40.59
C GLY A 155 -2.42 -13.10 40.72
N TRP A 156 -3.39 -13.82 41.29
CA TRP A 156 -4.80 -13.43 41.27
C TRP A 156 -5.07 -12.09 41.96
N GLY A 157 -4.48 -11.86 43.14
CA GLY A 157 -4.72 -10.65 43.91
C GLY A 157 -4.31 -9.38 43.17
N ASP A 158 -3.11 -9.38 42.57
CA ASP A 158 -2.62 -8.23 41.82
C ASP A 158 -3.38 -8.06 40.51
N MET A 159 -3.66 -9.16 39.80
CA MET A 159 -4.41 -9.10 38.55
C MET A 159 -5.85 -8.62 38.75
N ARG A 160 -6.52 -9.07 39.83
CA ARG A 160 -7.87 -8.61 40.20
C ARG A 160 -7.89 -7.11 40.51
N ASN A 161 -6.91 -6.62 41.27
CA ASN A 161 -6.80 -5.19 41.59
C ASN A 161 -6.56 -4.34 40.34
N ILE A 162 -5.69 -4.82 39.44
CA ILE A 162 -5.44 -4.19 38.14
C ILE A 162 -6.70 -4.16 37.29
N ALA A 163 -7.42 -5.28 37.18
CA ALA A 163 -8.66 -5.37 36.43
C ALA A 163 -9.75 -4.44 36.99
N MET A 164 -9.90 -4.34 38.32
CA MET A 164 -10.83 -3.38 38.95
C MET A 164 -10.46 -1.93 38.60
N ALA A 165 -9.18 -1.57 38.66
CA ALA A 165 -8.69 -0.23 38.31
C ALA A 165 -8.84 0.10 36.81
N ASP A 166 -8.86 -0.92 35.96
CA ASP A 166 -9.09 -0.84 34.52
C ASP A 166 -10.59 -0.87 34.14
N GLY A 167 -11.48 -0.98 35.13
CA GLY A 167 -12.93 -0.92 34.94
C GLY A 167 -13.60 -2.25 34.60
N PHE A 168 -12.99 -3.39 34.92
CA PHE A 168 -13.69 -4.68 34.87
C PHE A 168 -14.84 -4.72 35.88
N LYS A 169 -15.98 -5.27 35.46
CA LYS A 169 -17.15 -5.41 36.33
C LYS A 169 -16.85 -6.41 37.44
N LYS A 170 -17.21 -6.06 38.69
CA LYS A 170 -17.06 -6.94 39.85
C LYS A 170 -17.72 -8.31 39.65
N THR A 171 -18.86 -8.35 38.97
CA THR A 171 -19.56 -9.61 38.65
C THR A 171 -18.71 -10.58 37.83
N ILE A 172 -17.91 -10.09 36.88
CA ILE A 172 -16.99 -10.93 36.09
C ILE A 172 -15.91 -11.52 37.00
N LEU A 173 -15.34 -10.69 37.87
CA LEU A 173 -14.27 -11.10 38.79
C LEU A 173 -14.77 -12.13 39.82
N ASP A 174 -15.98 -11.95 40.33
CA ASP A 174 -16.59 -12.85 41.31
C ASP A 174 -16.94 -14.21 40.66
N ASN A 175 -17.43 -14.21 39.41
CA ASN A 175 -17.66 -15.43 38.64
C ASN A 175 -16.36 -16.23 38.42
N ILE A 176 -15.26 -15.56 38.02
CA ILE A 176 -13.96 -16.21 37.85
C ILE A 176 -13.47 -16.83 39.17
N GLN A 177 -13.65 -16.11 40.29
CA GLN A 177 -13.27 -16.62 41.61
C GLN A 177 -14.09 -17.85 42.00
N GLN A 178 -15.39 -17.87 41.71
CA GLN A 178 -16.30 -18.97 42.05
C GLN A 178 -16.06 -20.22 41.20
N ASN A 179 -15.70 -20.06 39.92
CA ASN A 179 -15.43 -21.19 39.02
C ASN A 179 -14.17 -21.96 39.43
N ASN A 180 -13.17 -21.28 40.02
CA ASN A 180 -11.88 -21.87 40.37
C ASN A 180 -11.50 -21.58 41.85
N PRO A 181 -12.27 -22.00 42.86
CA PRO A 181 -12.23 -21.44 44.21
C PRO A 181 -10.95 -21.75 45.01
N LYS A 182 -10.14 -22.72 44.57
CA LYS A 182 -8.84 -23.09 45.20
C LYS A 182 -7.65 -23.05 44.24
N GLN A 183 -7.83 -22.51 43.03
CA GLN A 183 -6.80 -22.51 41.98
C GLN A 183 -6.46 -21.07 41.57
N ALA A 184 -5.66 -20.39 42.40
CA ALA A 184 -5.32 -18.97 42.19
C ALA A 184 -4.61 -18.71 40.86
N GLU A 185 -3.84 -19.68 40.35
CA GLU A 185 -3.19 -19.60 39.05
C GLU A 185 -4.21 -19.66 37.90
N GLU A 186 -5.14 -20.62 37.93
CA GLU A 186 -6.21 -20.73 36.93
C GLU A 186 -7.17 -19.54 36.94
N GLN A 187 -7.46 -18.98 38.11
CA GLN A 187 -8.18 -17.69 38.22
C GLN A 187 -7.43 -16.56 37.50
N THR A 188 -6.10 -16.50 37.66
CA THR A 188 -5.26 -15.48 37.04
C THR A 188 -5.17 -15.65 35.53
N ILE A 189 -5.02 -16.89 35.05
CA ILE A 189 -5.04 -17.23 33.62
C ILE A 189 -6.36 -16.77 33.01
N SER A 190 -7.49 -17.13 33.64
CA SER A 190 -8.82 -16.78 33.13
C SER A 190 -9.01 -15.27 33.02
N LEU A 191 -8.55 -14.51 34.02
CA LEU A 191 -8.63 -13.05 33.99
C LEU A 191 -7.63 -12.41 33.01
N LEU A 192 -6.47 -13.02 32.79
CA LEU A 192 -5.52 -12.57 31.77
C LEU A 192 -6.05 -12.82 30.36
N THR A 193 -6.79 -13.90 30.12
CA THR A 193 -7.49 -14.13 28.84
C THR A 193 -8.53 -13.04 28.59
N GLU A 194 -9.40 -12.75 29.57
CA GLU A 194 -10.38 -11.66 29.48
C GLU A 194 -9.71 -10.28 29.29
N TRP A 195 -8.54 -10.09 29.90
CA TRP A 195 -7.71 -8.90 29.71
C TRP A 195 -7.18 -8.80 28.27
N GLU A 196 -6.72 -9.90 27.70
CA GLU A 196 -6.29 -9.97 26.30
C GLU A 196 -7.45 -9.68 25.34
N GLU A 197 -8.64 -10.24 25.61
CA GLU A 197 -9.82 -10.00 24.77
C GLU A 197 -10.22 -8.53 24.77
N LYS A 198 -10.18 -7.85 25.93
CA LYS A 198 -10.52 -6.43 26.05
C LYS A 198 -9.50 -5.50 25.40
N HIS A 199 -8.21 -5.78 25.57
CA HIS A 199 -7.12 -4.86 25.18
C HIS A 199 -6.41 -5.25 23.89
N GLY A 200 -6.68 -6.45 23.36
CA GLY A 200 -6.06 -7.01 22.17
C GLY A 200 -4.53 -6.94 22.23
N ARG A 201 -3.94 -6.41 21.16
CA ARG A 201 -2.48 -6.34 20.98
C ARG A 201 -1.77 -5.46 22.00
N GLU A 202 -2.51 -4.60 22.70
CA GLU A 202 -1.97 -3.69 23.71
C GLU A 202 -1.95 -4.30 25.12
N ALA A 203 -2.49 -5.50 25.30
CA ALA A 203 -2.63 -6.19 26.59
C ALA A 203 -1.32 -6.22 27.40
N ALA A 204 -0.20 -6.61 26.77
CA ALA A 204 1.11 -6.68 27.42
C ALA A 204 1.61 -5.31 27.92
N ARG A 205 1.47 -4.26 27.08
CA ARG A 205 1.89 -2.90 27.42
C ARG A 205 1.00 -2.32 28.52
N MET A 206 -0.32 -2.55 28.44
CA MET A 206 -1.27 -2.07 29.43
C MET A 206 -1.05 -2.74 30.79
N LEU A 207 -0.79 -4.05 30.81
CA LEU A 207 -0.45 -4.78 32.03
C LEU A 207 0.84 -4.25 32.66
N MET A 208 1.89 -4.04 31.86
CA MET A 208 3.15 -3.48 32.35
C MET A 208 2.98 -2.08 32.93
N LYS A 209 2.20 -1.21 32.27
CA LYS A 209 1.87 0.13 32.79
C LYS A 209 1.05 0.05 34.09
N ALA A 210 0.12 -0.89 34.19
CA ALA A 210 -0.71 -1.09 35.36
C ALA A 210 0.09 -1.58 36.57
N LEU A 211 1.04 -2.50 36.38
CA LEU A 211 1.95 -2.98 37.43
C LEU A 211 2.78 -1.83 38.01
N LEU A 212 3.35 -0.97 37.15
CA LEU A 212 4.10 0.21 37.58
C LEU A 212 3.21 1.19 38.39
N LYS A 213 1.99 1.46 37.89
CA LYS A 213 1.03 2.34 38.58
C LYS A 213 0.62 1.82 39.96
N ASN A 214 0.63 0.50 40.16
CA ASN A 214 0.29 -0.15 41.43
C ASN A 214 1.53 -0.44 42.31
N ASN A 215 2.67 0.21 42.05
CA ASN A 215 3.93 0.01 42.78
C ASN A 215 4.48 -1.44 42.74
N LYS A 216 4.08 -2.25 41.76
CA LYS A 216 4.57 -3.62 41.56
C LYS A 216 5.81 -3.64 40.65
N ASN A 217 6.80 -2.79 40.97
CA ASN A 217 7.98 -2.55 40.14
C ASN A 217 8.78 -3.83 39.84
N SER A 218 8.98 -4.70 40.83
CA SER A 218 9.69 -5.97 40.63
C SER A 218 8.96 -6.91 39.68
N LYS A 219 7.62 -6.94 39.73
CA LYS A 219 6.80 -7.73 38.80
C LYS A 219 6.79 -7.13 37.39
N ALA A 220 6.77 -5.80 37.27
CA ALA A 220 6.88 -5.13 35.98
C ALA A 220 8.24 -5.43 35.29
N GLN A 221 9.33 -5.42 36.06
CA GLN A 221 10.66 -5.79 35.56
C GLN A 221 10.75 -7.27 35.16
N ALA A 222 10.21 -8.18 35.98
CA ALA A 222 10.16 -9.60 35.64
C ALA A 222 9.28 -9.87 34.39
N LEU A 223 8.15 -9.18 34.24
CA LEU A 223 7.30 -9.25 33.05
C LEU A 223 8.06 -8.79 31.80
N GLN A 224 8.85 -7.72 31.92
CA GLN A 224 9.73 -7.28 30.84
C GLN A 224 10.76 -8.36 30.48
N GLY A 225 11.26 -9.10 31.47
CA GLY A 225 12.12 -10.27 31.27
C GLY A 225 11.45 -11.38 30.48
N ILE A 226 10.24 -11.81 30.87
CA ILE A 226 9.45 -12.84 30.18
C ILE A 226 9.22 -12.45 28.71
N ILE A 227 8.80 -11.21 28.46
CA ILE A 227 8.58 -10.68 27.10
C ILE A 227 9.87 -10.62 26.28
N ARG A 228 11.04 -10.42 26.91
CA ARG A 228 12.34 -10.40 26.23
C ARG A 228 12.88 -11.80 25.95
N SER A 229 12.70 -12.75 26.86
CA SER A 229 13.18 -14.14 26.71
C SER A 229 12.42 -14.90 25.62
N ASP A 230 11.11 -14.68 25.47
CA ASP A 230 10.32 -15.22 24.35
C ASP A 230 10.88 -14.79 22.97
N ARG A 231 11.45 -13.59 22.88
CA ARG A 231 12.11 -13.10 21.66
C ARG A 231 13.39 -13.86 21.32
N SER A 232 14.07 -14.43 22.33
CA SER A 232 15.36 -15.12 22.17
C SER A 232 15.18 -16.61 21.84
N ASN A 233 14.04 -17.20 22.22
CA ASN A 233 13.72 -18.62 21.98
C ASN A 233 12.99 -18.88 20.67
N LYS A 234 12.70 -17.86 19.86
CA LYS A 234 12.18 -18.08 18.50
C LYS A 234 13.34 -18.57 17.63
N PRO A 235 13.30 -19.82 17.11
CA PRO A 235 14.34 -20.29 16.21
C PRO A 235 14.42 -19.34 15.02
N ALA A 236 15.64 -18.93 14.67
CA ALA A 236 15.92 -18.35 13.38
C ALA A 236 15.36 -19.35 12.36
N SER A 237 14.28 -18.96 11.67
CA SER A 237 13.80 -19.72 10.53
C SER A 237 14.92 -19.66 9.50
N ALA A 238 15.74 -20.71 9.50
CA ALA A 238 16.64 -21.01 8.41
C ALA A 238 15.77 -21.17 7.16
N THR A 239 16.10 -20.42 6.13
CA THR A 239 15.70 -20.79 4.78
C THR A 239 16.79 -20.34 3.80
N PRO A 240 16.92 -21.09 2.70
CA PRO A 240 18.16 -21.36 1.97
C PRO A 240 18.66 -20.20 1.11
#